data_AF-A0A810NJM4-F1
#
_entry.id   AF-A0A810NJM4-F1
#
_cell.length_a   1.000
_cell.length_b   1.000
_cell.length_c   1.000
_cell.angle_alpha   90.00
_cell.angle_beta   90.00
_cell.angle_gamma   90.00
#
_symmetry.space_group_name_H-M   'P 1'
#
loop_
_entity.id
_entity.type
_entity.pdbx_description
1 polymer ?
#
loop_
_entity_poly.entity_id
_entity_poly.type
_entity_poly.pdbx_seq_one_letter_code
_entity_poly.pdbx_strand_id
1 'polypeptide(L)'
;MHHANHFYGHAQVLARYCDLGELDAPPRMLGYLQHGWNIGDGLAPGTPYVEGAPIFVWSEQTRRRAWSLGRRNVTVVGAPWIYLLALEPEGPAAPPREGTIWYPFHGWEGQEVKGDHRRLIATIKDVEEGPVTVCLYWAEFQTRRIRRLYERAGFRVICHGYRGHWWRQTNPDFLLGQLTELRRHRRVASNRVSSALFYGLAAGCESAVYGDPMVLHAEDPTFGGVARIRRQWPELHGTHVDHATARAIADDELGTAYLTSPASLRRLFGWEHLHTPRPVPAGAGR
;
A
#
# COMPACT_ATOMS: atom_id res chain seq x y z
N MET A 1 -13.59 8.48 -14.88
CA MET A 1 -12.47 7.71 -14.30
C MET A 1 -12.26 8.25 -12.91
N HIS A 2 -12.26 7.42 -11.88
CA HIS A 2 -11.90 7.93 -10.56
C HIS A 2 -10.37 8.07 -10.49
N HIS A 3 -9.89 9.29 -10.26
CA HIS A 3 -8.46 9.58 -10.34
C HIS A 3 -7.61 8.78 -9.35
N ALA A 4 -8.18 8.38 -8.21
CA ALA A 4 -7.49 7.57 -7.20
C ALA A 4 -7.06 6.18 -7.70
N ASN A 5 -7.62 5.68 -8.81
CA ASN A 5 -7.22 4.40 -9.39
C ASN A 5 -5.74 4.39 -9.85
N HIS A 6 -5.16 5.57 -10.07
CA HIS A 6 -3.75 5.72 -10.43
C HIS A 6 -2.82 5.90 -9.24
N PHE A 7 -3.36 6.14 -8.04
CA PHE A 7 -2.49 6.39 -6.88
C PHE A 7 -1.52 5.24 -6.67
N TYR A 8 -0.28 5.59 -6.37
CA TYR A 8 0.80 4.63 -6.12
C TYR A 8 1.09 3.69 -7.30
N GLY A 9 0.68 4.03 -8.53
CA GLY A 9 0.90 3.17 -9.70
C GLY A 9 -0.02 1.93 -9.76
N HIS A 10 -1.11 1.89 -8.99
CA HIS A 10 -2.01 0.73 -8.93
C HIS A 10 -2.53 0.28 -10.30
N ALA A 11 -3.04 1.23 -11.10
CA ALA A 11 -3.50 0.94 -12.45
C ALA A 11 -2.38 0.41 -13.36
N GLN A 12 -1.12 0.82 -13.16
CA GLN A 12 0.02 0.33 -13.95
C GLN A 12 0.32 -1.13 -13.63
N VAL A 13 0.35 -1.49 -12.34
CA VAL A 13 0.56 -2.88 -11.91
C VAL A 13 -0.52 -3.81 -12.48
N LEU A 14 -1.79 -3.40 -12.38
CA LEU A 14 -2.90 -4.19 -12.90
C LEU A 14 -2.89 -4.29 -14.43
N ALA A 15 -2.53 -3.22 -15.14
CA ALA A 15 -2.37 -3.25 -16.59
C ALA A 15 -1.24 -4.18 -17.04
N ARG A 16 -0.09 -4.15 -16.35
CA ARG A 16 1.04 -5.08 -16.57
C ARG A 16 0.61 -6.53 -16.33
N TYR A 17 -0.07 -6.81 -15.22
CA TYR A 17 -0.60 -8.15 -14.94
C TYR A 17 -1.63 -8.62 -15.97
N CYS A 18 -2.35 -7.67 -16.58
CA CYS A 18 -3.28 -7.93 -17.67
C CYS A 18 -2.59 -7.96 -19.04
N ASP A 19 -1.27 -8.02 -19.16
CA ASP A 19 -0.51 -8.01 -20.42
C ASP A 19 -0.87 -6.87 -21.39
N LEU A 20 -1.31 -5.70 -20.89
CA LEU A 20 -1.74 -4.60 -21.78
C LEU A 20 -0.57 -3.80 -22.40
N GLY A 21 0.66 -4.34 -22.31
CA GLY A 21 1.89 -3.73 -22.83
C GLY A 21 2.47 -2.63 -21.93
N GLU A 22 3.64 -2.13 -22.32
CA GLU A 22 4.22 -0.91 -21.75
C GLU A 22 3.41 0.29 -22.22
N LEU A 23 2.49 0.75 -21.37
CA LEU A 23 1.65 1.90 -21.66
C LEU A 23 2.23 3.15 -20.99
N ASP A 24 2.36 4.23 -21.76
CA ASP A 24 2.73 5.56 -21.24
C ASP A 24 1.76 6.05 -20.14
N ALA A 25 0.51 5.59 -20.19
CA ALA A 25 -0.49 5.74 -19.14
C ALA A 25 -1.42 4.52 -19.10
N PRO A 26 -1.77 4.01 -17.91
CA PRO A 26 -2.62 2.83 -17.84
C PRO A 26 -4.06 3.18 -18.26
N PRO A 27 -4.83 2.22 -18.80
CA PRO A 27 -6.12 2.50 -19.39
C PRO A 27 -7.14 2.92 -18.32
N ARG A 28 -8.23 3.53 -18.79
CA ARG A 28 -9.33 3.88 -17.90
C ARG A 28 -9.98 2.65 -17.29
N MET A 29 -9.92 2.55 -15.98
CA MET A 29 -10.70 1.58 -15.22
C MET A 29 -12.16 2.05 -15.05
N LEU A 30 -13.11 1.18 -15.34
CA LEU A 30 -14.55 1.39 -15.13
C LEU A 30 -14.97 1.08 -13.69
N GLY A 31 -14.71 2.03 -12.78
CA GLY A 31 -15.14 1.94 -11.38
C GLY A 31 -14.17 2.64 -10.44
N TYR A 32 -14.31 2.36 -9.16
CA TYR A 32 -13.39 2.81 -8.11
C TYR A 32 -12.60 1.61 -7.58
N LEU A 33 -11.28 1.72 -7.55
CA LEU A 33 -10.40 0.74 -6.92
C LEU A 33 -9.96 1.25 -5.55
N GLN A 34 -10.10 0.42 -4.52
CA GLN A 34 -9.50 0.64 -3.22
C GLN A 34 -7.99 0.91 -3.38
N HIS A 35 -7.52 2.05 -2.88
CA HIS A 35 -6.15 2.51 -3.10
C HIS A 35 -5.28 2.48 -1.83
N GLY A 36 -5.85 2.07 -0.71
CA GLY A 36 -5.18 1.96 0.58
C GLY A 36 -5.96 1.08 1.52
N TRP A 37 -5.28 0.53 2.51
CA TRP A 37 -5.92 -0.22 3.59
C TRP A 37 -6.65 0.77 4.51
N ASN A 38 -7.87 0.44 4.85
CA ASN A 38 -8.60 1.09 5.94
C ASN A 38 -9.53 0.06 6.59
N ILE A 39 -9.87 0.31 7.86
CA ILE A 39 -10.82 -0.52 8.62
C ILE A 39 -12.28 -0.36 8.16
N GLY A 40 -12.55 0.58 7.25
CA GLY A 40 -13.87 0.87 6.74
C GLY A 40 -14.24 -0.02 5.54
N ASP A 41 -14.74 0.63 4.50
CA ASP A 41 -15.34 0.04 3.30
C ASP A 41 -14.40 0.04 2.08
N GLY A 42 -13.12 0.40 2.26
CA GLY A 42 -12.17 0.52 1.16
C GLY A 42 -12.21 1.88 0.45
N LEU A 43 -13.10 2.80 0.83
CA LEU A 43 -13.10 4.19 0.38
C LEU A 43 -12.42 5.09 1.41
N ALA A 44 -11.78 6.17 0.96
CA ALA A 44 -11.31 7.20 1.88
C ALA A 44 -12.50 8.06 2.37
N PRO A 45 -12.40 8.70 3.55
CA PRO A 45 -13.42 9.64 4.01
C PRO A 45 -13.75 10.70 2.95
N GLY A 46 -15.04 10.93 2.71
CA GLY A 46 -15.49 11.94 1.75
C GLY A 46 -15.16 11.64 0.28
N THR A 47 -14.77 10.40 -0.06
CA THR A 47 -14.50 10.02 -1.46
C THR A 47 -15.71 10.33 -2.34
N PRO A 48 -15.61 11.25 -3.31
CA PRO A 48 -16.69 11.54 -4.23
C PRO A 48 -16.91 10.32 -5.12
N TYR A 49 -18.10 9.75 -5.03
CA TYR A 49 -18.42 8.50 -5.69
C TYR A 49 -19.72 8.63 -6.48
N VAL A 50 -19.75 8.08 -7.68
CA VAL A 50 -20.94 8.03 -8.52
C VAL A 50 -21.76 6.83 -8.10
N GLU A 51 -22.96 7.06 -7.58
CA GLU A 51 -23.89 6.00 -7.19
C GLU A 51 -24.09 4.97 -8.33
N GLY A 52 -24.10 3.69 -7.96
CA GLY A 52 -24.28 2.59 -8.91
C GLY A 52 -23.02 2.19 -9.69
N ALA A 53 -21.92 2.95 -9.65
CA ALA A 53 -20.66 2.50 -10.26
C ALA A 53 -20.15 1.18 -9.62
N PRO A 54 -19.18 0.49 -10.21
CA PRO A 54 -18.50 -0.63 -9.54
C PRO A 54 -17.47 -0.13 -8.53
N ILE A 55 -17.38 -0.80 -7.37
CA ILE A 55 -16.31 -0.66 -6.38
C ILE A 55 -15.51 -1.95 -6.32
N PHE A 56 -14.21 -1.85 -6.51
CA PHE A 56 -13.27 -2.96 -6.42
C PHE A 56 -12.49 -2.86 -5.10
N VAL A 57 -12.66 -3.84 -4.23
CA VAL A 57 -12.02 -3.90 -2.90
C VAL A 57 -11.04 -5.07 -2.81
N TRP A 58 -10.12 -4.99 -1.86
CA TRP A 58 -9.05 -5.97 -1.76
C TRP A 58 -9.53 -7.28 -1.16
N SER A 59 -10.38 -7.24 -0.14
CA SER A 59 -10.75 -8.42 0.64
C SER A 59 -12.24 -8.56 0.84
N GLU A 60 -12.68 -9.80 1.12
CA GLU A 60 -14.05 -10.11 1.50
C GLU A 60 -14.47 -9.41 2.80
N GLN A 61 -13.54 -9.22 3.74
CA GLN A 61 -13.80 -8.43 4.94
C GLN A 61 -14.18 -6.99 4.59
N THR A 62 -13.43 -6.36 3.69
CA THR A 62 -13.73 -5.00 3.20
C THR A 62 -15.06 -4.97 2.45
N ARG A 63 -15.35 -5.98 1.61
CA ARG A 63 -16.64 -6.07 0.90
C ARG A 63 -17.82 -6.14 1.88
N ARG A 64 -17.72 -6.95 2.95
CA ARG A 64 -18.79 -7.06 3.97
C ARG A 64 -19.03 -5.74 4.70
N ARG A 65 -17.97 -5.00 5.03
CA ARG A 65 -18.05 -3.66 5.63
C ARG A 65 -18.68 -2.64 4.66
N ALA A 66 -18.30 -2.68 3.38
CA ALA A 66 -18.93 -1.85 2.36
C ALA A 66 -20.43 -2.17 2.22
N TRP A 67 -20.79 -3.45 2.27
CA TRP A 67 -22.17 -3.91 2.20
C TRP A 67 -22.98 -3.48 3.43
N SER A 68 -22.43 -3.53 4.63
CA SER A 68 -23.15 -3.02 5.83
C SER A 68 -23.40 -1.51 5.77
N LEU A 69 -22.56 -0.76 5.04
CA LEU A 69 -22.74 0.67 4.77
C LEU A 69 -23.57 0.97 3.51
N GLY A 70 -24.33 0.01 3.00
CA GLY A 70 -25.28 0.21 1.90
C GLY A 70 -24.69 0.11 0.49
N ARG A 71 -23.38 -0.12 0.33
CA ARG A 71 -22.77 -0.26 -1.01
C ARG A 71 -23.03 -1.65 -1.55
N ARG A 72 -23.79 -1.75 -2.64
CA ARG A 72 -24.23 -3.03 -3.22
C ARG A 72 -23.37 -3.51 -4.39
N ASN A 73 -22.86 -2.59 -5.21
CA ASN A 73 -22.03 -2.91 -6.38
C ASN A 73 -20.54 -2.99 -5.99
N VAL A 74 -20.18 -4.00 -5.19
CA VAL A 74 -18.83 -4.17 -4.64
C VAL A 74 -18.28 -5.55 -4.98
N THR A 75 -17.11 -5.60 -5.62
CA THR A 75 -16.43 -6.82 -6.07
C THR A 75 -15.06 -6.92 -5.40
N VAL A 76 -14.72 -8.10 -4.89
CA VAL A 76 -13.37 -8.38 -4.36
C VAL A 76 -12.45 -8.71 -5.53
N VAL A 77 -11.29 -8.06 -5.58
CA VAL A 77 -10.28 -8.30 -6.62
C VAL A 77 -8.86 -8.52 -6.06
N GLY A 78 -8.64 -8.45 -4.74
CA GLY A 78 -7.29 -8.45 -4.19
C GLY A 78 -6.59 -7.08 -4.31
N ALA A 79 -5.57 -6.85 -3.48
CA ALA A 79 -4.77 -5.64 -3.55
C ALA A 79 -3.85 -5.65 -4.78
N PRO A 80 -3.64 -4.51 -5.49
CA PRO A 80 -2.64 -4.39 -6.54
C PRO A 80 -1.24 -4.88 -6.14
N TRP A 81 -0.92 -4.77 -4.85
CA TRP A 81 0.30 -5.33 -4.27
C TRP A 81 0.50 -6.84 -4.54
N ILE A 82 -0.55 -7.65 -4.41
CA ILE A 82 -0.43 -9.11 -4.60
C ILE A 82 -0.16 -9.44 -6.08
N TYR A 83 -0.75 -8.68 -6.99
CA TYR A 83 -0.45 -8.78 -8.42
C TYR A 83 1.00 -8.41 -8.73
N LEU A 84 1.55 -7.39 -8.06
CA LEU A 84 2.97 -7.06 -8.18
C LEU A 84 3.85 -8.20 -7.67
N LEU A 85 3.52 -8.83 -6.54
CA LEU A 85 4.27 -9.99 -6.05
C LEU A 85 4.23 -11.18 -7.02
N ALA A 86 3.11 -11.38 -7.72
CA ALA A 86 2.99 -12.41 -8.76
C ALA A 86 3.81 -12.09 -10.01
N LEU A 87 3.90 -10.81 -10.39
CA LEU A 87 4.73 -10.34 -11.51
C LEU A 87 6.23 -10.38 -11.20
N GLU A 88 6.60 -10.15 -9.95
CA GLU A 88 7.98 -10.02 -9.49
C GLU A 88 8.31 -11.11 -8.46
N PRO A 89 8.27 -12.41 -8.82
CA PRO A 89 8.57 -13.48 -7.88
C PRO A 89 9.99 -13.33 -7.33
N GLU A 90 10.16 -13.59 -6.03
CA GLU A 90 11.48 -13.57 -5.42
C GLU A 90 12.25 -14.82 -5.81
N GLY A 91 13.42 -14.64 -6.41
CA GLY A 91 14.28 -15.75 -6.83
C GLY A 91 15.02 -16.40 -5.66
N PRO A 92 15.50 -17.65 -5.82
CA PRO A 92 16.25 -18.37 -4.79
C PRO A 92 17.61 -17.72 -4.43
N ALA A 93 18.11 -16.83 -5.28
CA ALA A 93 19.35 -16.09 -5.08
C ALA A 93 19.14 -14.68 -4.48
N ALA A 94 18.00 -14.44 -3.82
CA ALA A 94 17.73 -13.16 -3.17
C ALA A 94 18.80 -12.87 -2.09
N PRO A 95 19.32 -11.63 -2.03
CA PRO A 95 20.32 -11.27 -1.03
C PRO A 95 19.73 -11.37 0.39
N PRO A 96 20.58 -11.56 1.41
CA PRO A 96 20.13 -11.54 2.80
C PRO A 96 19.51 -10.18 3.13
N ARG A 97 18.42 -10.22 3.91
CA ARG A 97 17.70 -9.04 4.35
C ARG A 97 18.26 -8.55 5.67
N GLU A 98 18.38 -7.24 5.84
CA GLU A 98 18.98 -6.64 7.04
C GLU A 98 18.17 -5.46 7.56
N GLY A 99 18.14 -5.30 8.89
CA GLY A 99 17.61 -4.10 9.53
C GLY A 99 16.09 -3.94 9.39
N THR A 100 15.66 -2.72 9.69
CA THR A 100 14.24 -2.36 9.78
C THR A 100 13.91 -1.21 8.85
N ILE A 101 12.87 -1.38 8.03
CA ILE A 101 12.23 -0.27 7.35
C ILE A 101 11.03 0.20 8.16
N TRP A 102 11.06 1.48 8.52
CA TRP A 102 10.13 2.11 9.43
C TRP A 102 9.26 3.13 8.70
N TYR A 103 7.94 3.01 8.85
CA TYR A 103 6.94 3.85 8.20
C TYR A 103 6.21 4.70 9.24
N PRO A 104 6.57 5.97 9.42
CA PRO A 104 5.80 6.89 10.24
C PRO A 104 4.39 7.05 9.72
N PHE A 105 3.45 7.01 10.64
CA PHE A 105 2.10 7.49 10.39
C PHE A 105 2.16 8.95 10.00
N HIS A 106 1.49 9.27 8.92
CA HIS A 106 1.53 10.57 8.27
C HIS A 106 0.11 11.02 7.94
N GLY A 107 -0.03 12.34 7.85
CA GLY A 107 -1.21 12.97 7.29
C GLY A 107 -1.20 12.89 5.76
N TRP A 108 -2.26 13.40 5.15
CA TRP A 108 -2.30 13.63 3.71
C TRP A 108 -2.60 15.11 3.45
N GLU A 109 -2.69 15.53 2.20
CA GLU A 109 -2.78 16.95 1.82
C GLU A 109 -3.99 17.69 2.45
N GLY A 110 -5.00 16.96 2.94
CA GLY A 110 -6.17 17.51 3.65
C GLY A 110 -6.15 17.39 5.18
N GLN A 111 -5.12 16.81 5.81
CA GLN A 111 -5.11 16.58 7.26
C GLN A 111 -3.68 16.56 7.84
N GLU A 112 -3.39 17.47 8.77
CA GLU A 112 -2.09 17.52 9.47
C GLU A 112 -2.05 16.55 10.66
N VAL A 113 -0.90 15.88 10.84
CA VAL A 113 -0.61 15.06 12.03
C VAL A 113 0.04 15.93 13.10
N LYS A 114 -0.48 15.83 14.33
CA LYS A 114 0.24 16.26 15.53
C LYS A 114 0.89 15.03 16.16
N GLY A 115 2.21 14.99 16.15
CA GLY A 115 2.99 13.89 16.69
C GLY A 115 4.37 14.33 17.17
N ASP A 116 4.90 13.66 18.18
CA ASP A 116 6.26 13.91 18.66
C ASP A 116 7.26 13.02 17.91
N HIS A 117 7.76 13.53 16.78
CA HIS A 117 8.81 12.85 16.01
C HIS A 117 10.07 12.54 16.85
N ARG A 118 10.40 13.36 17.86
CA ARG A 118 11.61 13.12 18.68
C ARG A 118 11.39 11.95 19.62
N ARG A 119 10.22 11.89 20.28
CA ARG A 119 9.84 10.75 21.10
C ARG A 119 9.84 9.47 20.27
N LEU A 120 9.27 9.53 19.08
CA LEU A 120 9.25 8.39 18.18
C LEU A 120 10.66 7.94 17.78
N ILE A 121 11.54 8.87 17.38
CA ILE A 121 12.95 8.58 17.08
C ILE A 121 13.63 7.90 18.28
N ALA A 122 13.40 8.39 19.50
CA ALA A 122 13.97 7.79 20.70
C ALA A 122 13.48 6.35 20.91
N THR A 123 12.17 6.10 20.73
CA THR A 123 11.61 4.73 20.82
C THR A 123 12.17 3.81 19.75
N ILE A 124 12.35 4.27 18.52
CA ILE A 124 12.95 3.45 17.45
C ILE A 124 14.38 3.07 17.81
N LYS A 125 15.18 4.00 18.35
CA LYS A 125 16.56 3.71 18.77
C LYS A 125 16.67 2.75 19.95
N ASP A 126 15.68 2.75 20.82
CA ASP A 126 15.62 1.86 21.98
C ASP A 126 15.23 0.42 21.57
N VAL A 127 14.43 0.27 20.52
CA VAL A 127 13.86 -1.01 20.09
C VAL A 127 14.64 -1.68 18.96
N GLU A 128 15.19 -0.91 18.01
CA GLU A 128 15.84 -1.45 16.82
C GLU A 128 17.36 -1.56 17.03
N GLU A 129 17.88 -2.78 16.99
CA GLU A 129 19.31 -3.06 17.19
C GLU A 129 20.15 -2.90 15.91
N GLY A 130 19.51 -2.95 14.73
CA GLY A 130 20.16 -2.89 13.42
C GLY A 130 19.98 -1.57 12.67
N PRO A 131 20.47 -1.47 11.42
CA PRO A 131 20.25 -0.27 10.61
C PRO A 131 18.76 -0.01 10.38
N VAL A 132 18.36 1.25 10.49
CA VAL A 132 16.98 1.68 10.27
C VAL A 132 16.89 2.59 9.06
N THR A 133 16.02 2.20 8.12
CA THR A 133 15.54 3.07 7.05
C THR A 133 14.19 3.65 7.44
N VAL A 134 14.06 4.96 7.53
CA VAL A 134 12.77 5.64 7.71
C VAL A 134 12.22 6.06 6.34
N CYS A 135 11.04 5.56 5.97
CA CYS A 135 10.34 5.96 4.76
C CYS A 135 9.27 6.99 5.08
N LEU A 136 9.54 8.26 4.75
CA LEU A 136 8.59 9.35 4.93
C LEU A 136 7.62 9.45 3.75
N TYR A 137 6.39 9.87 4.05
CA TYR A 137 5.46 10.29 3.01
C TYR A 137 6.00 11.53 2.28
N TRP A 138 5.66 11.68 0.99
CA TRP A 138 6.30 12.69 0.12
C TRP A 138 6.23 14.12 0.68
N ALA A 139 5.10 14.50 1.30
CA ALA A 139 4.93 15.83 1.88
C ALA A 139 5.86 16.05 3.10
N GLU A 140 5.98 15.04 3.96
CA GLU A 140 6.88 15.07 5.11
C GLU A 140 8.35 15.01 4.67
N PHE A 141 8.65 14.22 3.65
CA PHE A 141 9.98 14.11 3.06
C PHE A 141 10.45 15.44 2.43
N GLN A 142 9.54 16.21 1.83
CA GLN A 142 9.81 17.55 1.34
C GLN A 142 9.97 18.59 2.46
N THR A 143 9.38 18.32 3.64
CA THR A 143 9.53 19.17 4.82
C THR A 143 10.92 18.98 5.42
N ARG A 144 11.88 19.82 5.00
CA ARG A 144 13.30 19.76 5.41
C ARG A 144 13.51 19.62 6.92
N ARG A 145 12.66 20.26 7.73
CA ARG A 145 12.73 20.17 9.20
C ARG A 145 12.45 18.75 9.69
N ILE A 146 11.39 18.11 9.20
CA ILE A 146 11.02 16.74 9.57
C ILE A 146 12.09 15.76 9.08
N ARG A 147 12.45 15.84 7.80
CA ARG A 147 13.47 14.95 7.20
C ARG A 147 14.80 15.01 7.97
N ARG A 148 15.30 16.21 8.26
CA ARG A 148 16.56 16.41 9.00
C ARG A 148 16.52 15.88 10.44
N LEU A 149 15.35 15.76 11.07
CA LEU A 149 15.26 15.16 12.41
C LEU A 149 15.67 13.69 12.38
N TYR A 150 15.15 12.92 11.40
CA TYR A 150 15.49 11.51 11.24
C TYR A 150 16.92 11.31 10.69
N GLU A 151 17.35 12.14 9.73
CA GLU A 151 18.73 12.09 9.20
C GLU A 151 19.77 12.33 10.31
N ARG A 152 19.59 13.36 11.14
CA ARG A 152 20.48 13.65 12.28
C ARG A 152 20.44 12.59 13.37
N ALA A 153 19.36 11.81 13.43
CA ALA A 153 19.28 10.68 14.34
C ALA A 153 20.11 9.48 13.85
N GLY A 154 20.67 9.52 12.64
CA GLY A 154 21.49 8.45 12.07
C GLY A 154 20.71 7.45 11.22
N PHE A 155 19.44 7.71 10.93
CA PHE A 155 18.63 6.85 10.07
C PHE A 155 18.87 7.16 8.59
N ARG A 156 18.79 6.13 7.73
CA ARG A 156 18.63 6.36 6.29
C ARG A 156 17.20 6.86 6.05
N VAL A 157 17.03 7.98 5.37
CA VAL A 157 15.68 8.54 5.12
C VAL A 157 15.36 8.48 3.64
N ILE A 158 14.22 7.86 3.30
CA ILE A 158 13.76 7.67 1.92
C ILE A 158 12.32 8.14 1.74
N CYS A 159 11.89 8.15 0.48
CA CYS A 159 10.50 8.30 0.07
C CYS A 159 10.28 7.47 -1.19
N HIS A 160 9.17 6.73 -1.27
CA HIS A 160 8.80 5.96 -2.47
C HIS A 160 8.32 6.84 -3.65
N GLY A 161 8.21 8.15 -3.43
CA GLY A 161 7.88 9.15 -4.43
C GLY A 161 6.50 9.78 -4.23
N TYR A 162 6.09 10.59 -5.20
CA TYR A 162 4.78 11.22 -5.18
C TYR A 162 3.69 10.21 -5.55
N ARG A 163 2.56 10.26 -4.84
CA ARG A 163 1.43 9.35 -5.05
C ARG A 163 0.65 9.60 -6.34
N GLY A 164 0.83 10.77 -6.96
CA GLY A 164 0.02 11.25 -8.09
C GLY A 164 -1.26 11.97 -7.65
N HIS A 165 -1.75 12.89 -8.48
CA HIS A 165 -3.02 13.60 -8.26
C HIS A 165 -3.70 13.84 -9.60
N TRP A 166 -4.98 13.47 -9.71
CA TRP A 166 -5.74 13.58 -10.96
C TRP A 166 -4.91 13.04 -12.12
N TRP A 167 -4.51 11.77 -12.05
CA TRP A 167 -3.65 11.02 -13.01
C TRP A 167 -2.28 11.63 -13.35
N ARG A 168 -1.99 12.88 -12.97
CA ARG A 168 -0.75 13.59 -13.26
C ARG A 168 0.35 13.22 -12.27
N GLN A 169 1.58 13.16 -12.79
CA GLN A 169 2.80 12.89 -12.02
C GLN A 169 2.71 11.62 -11.18
N THR A 170 1.88 10.67 -11.60
CA THR A 170 1.82 9.35 -11.00
C THR A 170 3.16 8.67 -11.22
N ASN A 171 3.84 8.25 -10.16
CA ASN A 171 5.01 7.40 -10.29
C ASN A 171 4.54 5.96 -10.60
N PRO A 172 4.72 5.44 -11.83
CA PRO A 172 4.28 4.09 -12.19
C PRO A 172 5.02 3.01 -11.36
N ASP A 173 6.24 3.30 -10.92
CA ASP A 173 7.10 2.37 -10.20
C ASP A 173 7.00 2.52 -8.68
N PHE A 174 6.02 3.27 -8.15
CA PHE A 174 5.91 3.51 -6.71
C PHE A 174 5.88 2.21 -5.90
N LEU A 175 4.97 1.27 -6.25
CA LEU A 175 4.90 -0.02 -5.55
C LEU A 175 6.13 -0.91 -5.83
N LEU A 176 6.72 -0.84 -7.02
CA LEU A 176 7.92 -1.60 -7.35
C LEU A 176 9.13 -1.15 -6.52
N GLY A 177 9.31 0.17 -6.37
CA GLY A 177 10.31 0.76 -5.49
C GLY A 177 10.07 0.39 -4.03
N GLN A 178 8.80 0.41 -3.59
CA GLN A 178 8.44 -0.05 -2.25
C GLN A 178 8.77 -1.53 -2.03
N LEU A 179 8.49 -2.40 -3.01
CA LEU A 179 8.81 -3.84 -2.95
C LEU A 179 10.31 -4.07 -2.89
N THR A 180 11.06 -3.34 -3.70
CA THR A 180 12.54 -3.39 -3.72
C THR A 180 13.10 -3.02 -2.35
N GLU A 181 12.58 -1.97 -1.72
CA GLU A 181 13.02 -1.59 -0.38
C GLU A 181 12.58 -2.60 0.68
N LEU A 182 11.34 -3.07 0.67
CA LEU A 182 10.88 -4.10 1.61
C LEU A 182 11.72 -5.39 1.53
N ARG A 183 12.07 -5.85 0.32
CA ARG A 183 12.91 -7.04 0.11
C ARG A 183 14.37 -6.88 0.57
N ARG A 184 14.83 -5.67 0.87
CA ARG A 184 16.14 -5.43 1.50
C ARG A 184 16.10 -5.55 3.02
N HIS A 185 14.91 -5.45 3.63
CA HIS A 185 14.78 -5.34 5.08
C HIS A 185 14.21 -6.60 5.69
N ARG A 186 14.80 -7.02 6.81
CA ARG A 186 14.30 -8.17 7.57
C ARG A 186 12.94 -7.87 8.19
N ARG A 187 12.77 -6.62 8.66
CA ARG A 187 11.59 -6.19 9.42
C ARG A 187 10.96 -4.94 8.85
N VAL A 188 9.64 -4.88 8.89
CA VAL A 188 8.83 -3.68 8.64
C VAL A 188 8.20 -3.22 9.95
N ALA A 189 8.25 -1.92 10.24
CA ALA A 189 7.66 -1.37 11.44
C ALA A 189 6.93 -0.06 11.19
N SER A 190 5.95 0.25 12.04
CA SER A 190 5.20 1.51 12.01
C SER A 190 4.66 1.81 13.41
N ASN A 191 4.19 3.04 13.62
CA ASN A 191 3.42 3.40 14.80
C ASN A 191 1.90 3.20 14.63
N ARG A 192 1.44 2.80 13.44
CA ARG A 192 0.07 2.35 13.19
C ARG A 192 0.02 1.19 12.18
N VAL A 193 -1.03 0.38 12.26
CA VAL A 193 -1.37 -0.56 11.18
C VAL A 193 -1.68 0.24 9.91
N SER A 194 -1.08 -0.15 8.79
CA SER A 194 -1.18 0.55 7.51
C SER A 194 -0.93 -0.40 6.34
N SER A 195 -1.19 0.05 5.11
CA SER A 195 -0.85 -0.71 3.90
C SER A 195 0.62 -1.14 3.86
N ALA A 196 1.55 -0.26 4.25
CA ALA A 196 2.98 -0.57 4.20
C ALA A 196 3.36 -1.74 5.11
N LEU A 197 2.69 -1.88 6.27
CA LEU A 197 2.87 -3.02 7.18
C LEU A 197 2.44 -4.33 6.50
N PHE A 198 1.22 -4.36 5.93
CA PHE A 198 0.71 -5.55 5.24
C PHE A 198 1.54 -5.88 4.00
N TYR A 199 1.98 -4.88 3.25
CA TYR A 199 2.85 -5.07 2.10
C TYR A 199 4.18 -5.71 2.50
N GLY A 200 4.79 -5.27 3.60
CA GLY A 200 6.01 -5.88 4.14
C GLY A 200 5.79 -7.32 4.61
N LEU A 201 4.70 -7.60 5.33
CA LEU A 201 4.32 -8.96 5.72
C LEU A 201 4.15 -9.88 4.50
N ALA A 202 3.44 -9.41 3.47
CA ALA A 202 3.25 -10.16 2.22
C ALA A 202 4.57 -10.36 1.45
N ALA A 203 5.49 -9.40 1.53
CA ALA A 203 6.84 -9.52 0.98
C ALA A 203 7.78 -10.39 1.84
N GLY A 204 7.34 -10.88 3.00
CA GLY A 204 8.11 -11.79 3.87
C GLY A 204 8.94 -11.09 4.96
N CYS A 205 8.66 -9.83 5.29
CA CYS A 205 9.27 -9.17 6.43
C CYS A 205 8.62 -9.63 7.75
N GLU A 206 9.40 -9.71 8.81
CA GLU A 206 8.87 -9.62 10.18
C GLU A 206 8.17 -8.28 10.38
N SER A 207 7.22 -8.16 11.32
CA SER A 207 6.45 -6.92 11.49
C SER A 207 6.42 -6.42 12.93
N ALA A 208 6.16 -5.12 13.11
CA ALA A 208 5.91 -4.55 14.43
C ALA A 208 5.09 -3.26 14.36
N VAL A 209 4.24 -3.03 15.37
CA VAL A 209 3.48 -1.79 15.52
C VAL A 209 3.64 -1.25 16.93
N TYR A 210 4.44 -0.19 17.08
CA TYR A 210 4.79 0.37 18.38
C TYR A 210 5.12 1.87 18.32
N GLY A 211 5.24 2.49 19.50
CA GLY A 211 5.53 3.91 19.63
C GLY A 211 4.26 4.77 19.72
N ASP A 212 4.46 6.09 19.70
CA ASP A 212 3.38 7.06 19.70
C ASP A 212 2.62 6.93 18.36
N PRO A 213 1.33 6.53 18.35
CA PRO A 213 0.56 6.39 17.11
C PRO A 213 0.37 7.72 16.39
N MET A 214 0.72 8.85 17.04
CA MET A 214 0.42 10.22 16.64
C MET A 214 -1.09 10.43 16.50
N VAL A 215 -1.54 11.68 16.38
CA VAL A 215 -2.98 11.99 16.32
C VAL A 215 -3.27 12.92 15.15
N LEU A 216 -4.23 12.54 14.32
CA LEU A 216 -4.81 13.44 13.33
C LEU A 216 -5.76 14.41 14.04
N HIS A 217 -5.70 15.69 13.68
CA HIS A 217 -6.73 16.62 14.14
C HIS A 217 -8.10 16.21 13.59
N ALA A 218 -9.11 16.09 14.47
CA ALA A 218 -10.48 15.69 14.12
C ALA A 218 -10.57 14.35 13.34
N GLU A 219 -9.88 13.31 13.82
CA GLU A 219 -9.98 11.95 13.26
C GLU A 219 -11.44 11.47 13.23
N ASP A 220 -11.92 11.09 12.04
CA ASP A 220 -13.28 10.56 11.88
C ASP A 220 -13.36 9.16 12.52
N PRO A 221 -14.16 8.97 13.59
CA PRO A 221 -14.26 7.70 14.29
C PRO A 221 -14.80 6.56 13.40
N THR A 222 -15.48 6.88 12.31
CA THR A 222 -16.06 5.93 11.34
C THR A 222 -14.98 5.13 10.63
N PHE A 223 -13.83 5.75 10.36
CA PHE A 223 -12.64 5.11 9.79
C PHE A 223 -11.71 4.53 10.84
N GLY A 224 -12.24 4.38 12.07
CA GLY A 224 -11.64 3.67 13.19
C GLY A 224 -10.34 4.31 13.64
N GLY A 225 -10.46 5.16 14.65
CA GLY A 225 -9.29 5.63 15.39
C GLY A 225 -8.49 4.46 16.00
N VAL A 226 -7.28 4.78 16.46
CA VAL A 226 -6.27 3.83 16.96
C VAL A 226 -6.85 2.76 17.90
N ALA A 227 -7.80 3.12 18.77
CA ALA A 227 -8.42 2.20 19.71
C ALA A 227 -9.24 1.08 19.05
N ARG A 228 -9.92 1.35 17.92
CA ARG A 228 -10.71 0.33 17.21
C ARG A 228 -9.79 -0.66 16.50
N ILE A 229 -8.75 -0.16 15.83
CA ILE A 229 -7.73 -0.99 15.17
C ILE A 229 -7.03 -1.91 16.18
N ARG A 230 -6.64 -1.36 17.34
CA ARG A 230 -6.02 -2.14 18.42
C ARG A 230 -6.90 -3.26 18.97
N ARG A 231 -8.22 -3.05 19.04
CA ARG A 231 -9.16 -4.10 19.48
C ARG A 231 -9.43 -5.15 18.41
N GLN A 232 -9.43 -4.75 17.14
CA GLN A 232 -9.75 -5.63 16.02
C GLN A 232 -8.55 -6.53 15.65
N TRP A 233 -7.33 -6.01 15.79
CA TRP A 233 -6.09 -6.73 15.50
C TRP A 233 -5.06 -6.53 16.61
N PRO A 234 -5.33 -6.98 17.85
CA PRO A 234 -4.38 -6.87 18.95
C PRO A 234 -3.05 -7.58 18.63
N GLU A 235 -3.08 -8.65 17.84
CA GLU A 235 -1.94 -9.48 17.46
C GLU A 235 -0.91 -8.73 16.60
N LEU A 236 -1.31 -7.65 15.92
CA LEU A 236 -0.39 -6.82 15.12
C LEU A 236 0.38 -5.79 15.96
N HIS A 237 0.08 -5.64 17.25
CA HIS A 237 0.63 -4.57 18.08
C HIS A 237 1.70 -5.08 19.04
N GLY A 238 2.79 -4.34 19.13
CA GLY A 238 3.95 -4.68 19.95
C GLY A 238 5.26 -4.44 19.21
N THR A 239 6.36 -4.52 19.95
CA THR A 239 7.71 -4.53 19.37
C THR A 239 8.03 -5.88 18.73
N HIS A 240 7.39 -6.97 19.18
CA HIS A 240 7.51 -8.28 18.56
C HIS A 240 6.11 -8.86 18.41
N VAL A 241 5.83 -9.45 17.26
CA VAL A 241 4.55 -10.08 16.95
C VAL A 241 4.81 -11.45 16.35
N ASP A 242 3.86 -12.37 16.52
CA ASP A 242 3.93 -13.67 15.88
C ASP A 242 3.85 -13.53 14.35
N HIS A 243 4.91 -13.93 13.65
CA HIS A 243 5.03 -13.70 12.21
C HIS A 243 3.97 -14.48 11.42
N ALA A 244 3.68 -15.73 11.80
CA ALA A 244 2.70 -16.56 11.11
C ALA A 244 1.29 -15.96 11.20
N THR A 245 0.89 -15.52 12.40
CA THR A 245 -0.39 -14.85 12.65
C THR A 245 -0.47 -13.52 11.90
N ALA A 246 0.56 -12.69 11.99
CA ALA A 246 0.59 -11.40 11.29
C ALA A 246 0.52 -11.60 9.76
N ARG A 247 1.20 -12.63 9.23
CA ARG A 247 1.17 -12.97 7.82
C ARG A 247 -0.23 -13.42 7.37
N ALA A 248 -0.89 -14.29 8.14
CA ALA A 248 -2.25 -14.73 7.83
C ALA A 248 -3.23 -13.54 7.78
N ILE A 249 -3.13 -12.61 8.74
CA ILE A 249 -3.93 -11.38 8.74
C ILE A 249 -3.64 -10.53 7.50
N ALA A 250 -2.37 -10.39 7.12
CA ALA A 250 -2.00 -9.64 5.91
C ALA A 250 -2.58 -10.27 4.64
N ASP A 251 -2.54 -11.61 4.52
CA ASP A 251 -3.09 -12.32 3.38
C ASP A 251 -4.62 -12.16 3.28
N ASP A 252 -5.32 -12.15 4.42
CA ASP A 252 -6.76 -11.87 4.48
C ASP A 252 -7.11 -10.43 4.11
N GLU A 253 -6.39 -9.44 4.67
CA GLU A 253 -6.66 -8.02 4.42
C GLU A 253 -6.27 -7.56 3.01
N LEU A 254 -5.22 -8.16 2.43
CA LEU A 254 -4.80 -7.92 1.04
C LEU A 254 -5.58 -8.77 0.03
N GLY A 255 -6.32 -9.78 0.49
CA GLY A 255 -7.10 -10.67 -0.35
C GLY A 255 -6.24 -11.55 -1.26
N THR A 256 -5.17 -12.14 -0.73
CA THR A 256 -4.27 -13.04 -1.47
C THR A 256 -5.04 -14.20 -2.14
N ALA A 257 -6.09 -14.71 -1.48
CA ALA A 257 -6.96 -15.76 -2.02
C ALA A 257 -7.89 -15.31 -3.17
N TYR A 258 -7.95 -14.01 -3.48
CA TYR A 258 -8.87 -13.41 -4.45
C TYR A 258 -8.16 -12.90 -5.71
N LEU A 259 -6.94 -13.38 -5.96
CA LEU A 259 -6.20 -13.05 -7.18
C LEU A 259 -7.03 -13.44 -8.41
N THR A 260 -7.51 -12.43 -9.11
CA THR A 260 -8.38 -12.59 -10.28
C THR A 260 -7.54 -12.72 -11.54
N SER A 261 -7.91 -13.65 -12.44
CA SER A 261 -7.19 -13.87 -13.69
C SER A 261 -7.14 -12.63 -14.60
N PRO A 262 -6.13 -12.49 -15.47
CA PRO A 262 -6.02 -11.37 -16.42
C PRO A 262 -7.31 -11.13 -17.23
N ALA A 263 -7.90 -12.18 -17.79
CA ALA A 263 -9.13 -12.07 -18.58
C ALA A 263 -10.33 -11.56 -17.76
N SER A 264 -10.46 -11.99 -16.50
CA SER A 264 -11.53 -11.53 -15.61
C SER A 264 -11.31 -10.08 -15.18
N LEU A 265 -10.07 -9.68 -14.85
CA LEU A 265 -9.76 -8.28 -14.55
C LEU A 265 -10.03 -7.37 -15.74
N ARG A 266 -9.64 -7.79 -16.96
CA ARG A 266 -9.93 -7.02 -18.17
C ARG A 266 -11.44 -6.79 -18.35
N ARG A 267 -12.28 -7.79 -18.09
CA ARG A 267 -13.76 -7.61 -18.12
C ARG A 267 -14.25 -6.67 -17.03
N LEU A 268 -13.84 -6.90 -15.77
CA LEU A 268 -14.26 -6.08 -14.63
C LEU A 268 -13.90 -4.60 -14.82
N PHE A 269 -12.72 -4.32 -15.37
CA PHE A 269 -12.23 -2.96 -15.55
C PHE A 269 -12.66 -2.30 -16.86
N GLY A 270 -13.33 -3.03 -17.77
CA GLY A 270 -13.73 -2.53 -19.09
C GLY A 270 -12.56 -2.40 -20.07
N TRP A 271 -11.56 -3.28 -19.96
CA TRP A 271 -10.35 -3.33 -20.79
C TRP A 271 -10.40 -4.43 -21.85
N GLU A 272 -11.52 -5.13 -22.01
CA GLU A 272 -11.66 -6.28 -22.91
C GLU A 272 -11.36 -5.98 -24.39
N HIS A 273 -11.59 -4.74 -24.82
CA HIS A 273 -11.33 -4.30 -26.20
C HIS A 273 -9.90 -3.78 -26.43
N LEU A 274 -9.10 -3.65 -25.37
CA LEU A 274 -7.72 -3.15 -25.48
C LEU A 274 -6.83 -4.25 -26.05
N HIS A 275 -6.15 -3.93 -27.14
CA HIS A 275 -5.25 -4.87 -27.82
C HIS A 275 -3.97 -5.10 -27.00
N THR A 276 -3.61 -6.37 -26.85
CA THR A 276 -2.24 -6.80 -26.53
C THR A 276 -1.35 -6.50 -27.75
N PRO A 277 -0.24 -5.76 -27.62
CA PRO A 277 0.73 -5.70 -28.71
C PRO A 277 1.18 -7.12 -29.07
N ARG A 278 1.11 -7.51 -30.36
CA ARG A 278 1.69 -8.77 -30.83
C ARG A 278 3.20 -8.72 -30.58
N PRO A 279 3.84 -9.79 -30.08
CA PRO A 279 5.28 -9.86 -30.08
C PRO A 279 5.79 -9.72 -31.52
N VAL A 280 6.72 -8.79 -31.75
CA VAL A 280 7.43 -8.68 -33.03
C VAL A 280 8.17 -9.99 -33.23
N PRO A 281 7.95 -10.73 -34.34
CA PRO A 281 8.69 -11.95 -34.58
C PRO A 281 10.18 -11.62 -34.63
N ALA A 282 10.98 -12.30 -33.80
CA ALA A 282 12.43 -12.24 -33.90
C ALA A 282 12.84 -12.87 -35.24
N GLY A 283 13.19 -12.02 -36.21
CA GLY A 283 13.75 -12.48 -37.48
C GLY A 283 13.17 -11.78 -38.71
N ALA A 284 13.68 -10.59 -39.00
CA ALA A 284 13.77 -10.08 -40.36
C ALA A 284 14.92 -9.05 -40.44
N GLY A 285 16.12 -9.46 -40.02
CA GLY A 285 17.35 -8.81 -40.47
C GLY A 285 17.68 -9.34 -41.87
N ARG A 286 17.60 -8.47 -42.87
CA ARG A 286 18.31 -8.63 -44.14
C ARG A 286 19.66 -7.94 -44.01
#